data_AF-A0A2I2KUB5-F1
#
_entry.id   AF-A0A2I2KUB5-F1
#
_cell.length_a   1.000
_cell.length_b   1.000
_cell.length_c   1.000
_cell.angle_alpha   90.00
_cell.angle_beta   90.00
_cell.angle_gamma   90.00
#
_symmetry.space_group_name_H-M   'P 1'
#
loop_
_entity.id
_entity.type
_entity.pdbx_description
1 polymer ?
#
loop_
_entity_poly.entity_id
_entity_poly.type
_entity_poly.pdbx_seq_one_letter_code
_entity_poly.pdbx_strand_id
1 'polypeptide(L)'
;MRLFGEQIGGQVSWLIPGAFLLLVGGLWLTRRAPRTDWSRAALVFWGAWTIITSITLSLAKGTFHPYYTASIAPGIAGLVATGTIVVWRERHAVLPRAVLAVAVAGSGVWAYVLLDRTSSWYPWLRTLVLVAAVVAGLALLARRTLAGRGALVVALAGLVAVLGGPAAYTAATVTTPQSGGQPTAGPSLRGGGRGTFRTAGGASVAARFRIITAAAGAGGGRGGATGGGFGGIGGFGGIGGMGGGGTNSQLTALLKNNRGFRWSAAVSGSSAAAGLELASDTSVMAMGGFTGRDPAPTLAQFEQYVHAGEVHYFISGGIGREMGGGFAPGGSAAQSGGLSGVGTRGAGARGGGMPARGGARGPGGDGRMGGASTTVSAWVERHYSSTTVGSQTVYDLTKPLATTAA
;
A
#
# COMPACT_ATOMS: atom_id res chain seq x y z
N MET A 1 -9.21 -12.93 -6.32
CA MET A 1 -9.71 -11.54 -6.39
C MET A 1 -9.28 -10.80 -5.13
N ARG A 2 -8.54 -9.69 -5.24
CA ARG A 2 -7.95 -8.98 -4.09
C ARG A 2 -9.01 -8.47 -3.11
N LEU A 3 -10.16 -8.03 -3.62
CA LEU A 3 -11.26 -7.44 -2.83
C LEU A 3 -11.88 -8.36 -1.77
N PHE A 4 -11.70 -9.67 -1.87
CA PHE A 4 -12.22 -10.64 -0.89
C PHE A 4 -11.14 -11.17 0.06
N GLY A 5 -9.87 -10.84 -0.19
CA GLY A 5 -8.74 -11.28 0.62
C GLY A 5 -8.73 -10.66 2.03
N GLU A 6 -7.88 -11.17 2.91
CA GLU A 6 -7.82 -10.78 4.33
C GLU A 6 -7.58 -9.28 4.52
N GLN A 7 -6.66 -8.71 3.76
CA GLN A 7 -6.22 -7.32 3.90
C GLN A 7 -7.25 -6.30 3.41
N ILE A 8 -8.02 -6.64 2.36
CA ILE A 8 -8.89 -5.69 1.66
C ILE A 8 -10.38 -5.95 1.87
N GLY A 9 -10.76 -7.18 2.24
CA GLY A 9 -12.16 -7.56 2.41
C GLY A 9 -12.92 -6.62 3.35
N GLY A 10 -12.38 -6.42 4.55
CA GLY A 10 -12.99 -5.52 5.55
C GLY A 10 -12.99 -4.04 5.16
N GLN A 11 -12.27 -3.64 4.11
CA GLN A 11 -12.19 -2.25 3.68
C GLN A 11 -13.40 -1.83 2.85
N VAL A 12 -13.95 -2.73 2.01
CA VAL A 12 -14.99 -2.33 1.06
C VAL A 12 -15.97 -3.42 0.62
N SER A 13 -15.65 -4.71 0.81
CA SER A 13 -16.39 -5.77 0.09
C SER A 13 -17.70 -6.19 0.73
N TRP A 14 -18.06 -5.62 1.88
CA TRP A 14 -19.26 -5.93 2.67
C TRP A 14 -20.53 -6.13 1.84
N LEU A 15 -20.80 -5.21 0.92
CA LEU A 15 -22.04 -5.18 0.13
C LEU A 15 -21.89 -5.77 -1.27
N ILE A 16 -20.68 -6.15 -1.69
CA ILE A 16 -20.43 -6.61 -3.06
C ILE A 16 -21.29 -7.84 -3.42
N PRO A 17 -21.43 -8.88 -2.56
CA PRO A 17 -22.27 -10.03 -2.88
C PRO A 17 -23.73 -9.65 -3.16
N GLY A 18 -24.34 -8.84 -2.28
CA GLY A 18 -25.70 -8.35 -2.47
C GLY A 18 -25.84 -7.44 -3.68
N ALA A 19 -24.90 -6.52 -3.89
CA ALA A 19 -24.88 -5.62 -5.03
C ALA A 19 -24.84 -6.39 -6.37
N PHE A 20 -24.07 -7.47 -6.45
CA PHE A 20 -24.01 -8.30 -7.66
C PHE A 20 -25.32 -9.04 -7.91
N LEU A 21 -25.95 -9.59 -6.87
CA LEU A 21 -27.27 -10.24 -6.98
C LEU A 21 -28.36 -9.25 -7.42
N LEU A 22 -28.34 -8.03 -6.87
CA LEU A 22 -29.24 -6.95 -7.25
C LEU A 22 -28.99 -6.46 -8.68
N LEU A 23 -27.73 -6.42 -9.13
CA LEU A 23 -27.38 -6.11 -10.52
C LEU A 23 -27.97 -7.16 -11.47
N VAL A 24 -27.72 -8.45 -11.21
CA VAL A 24 -28.21 -9.55 -12.05
C VAL A 24 -29.75 -9.59 -12.07
N GLY A 25 -30.38 -9.50 -10.90
CA GLY A 25 -31.83 -9.48 -10.77
C GLY A 25 -32.47 -8.26 -11.44
N GLY A 26 -31.90 -7.07 -11.22
CA GLY A 26 -32.37 -5.83 -11.81
C GLY A 26 -32.24 -5.83 -13.34
N LEU A 27 -31.12 -6.30 -13.89
CA LEU A 27 -30.92 -6.42 -15.33
C LEU A 27 -31.86 -7.46 -15.95
N TRP A 28 -32.13 -8.56 -15.25
CA TRP A 28 -33.09 -9.57 -15.71
C TRP A 28 -34.52 -9.03 -15.77
N LEU A 29 -34.95 -8.27 -14.75
CA LEU A 29 -36.28 -7.63 -14.73
C LEU A 29 -36.41 -6.56 -15.81
N THR A 30 -35.34 -5.80 -16.07
CA THR A 30 -35.31 -4.74 -17.09
C THR A 30 -34.86 -5.23 -18.47
N ARG A 31 -34.68 -6.55 -18.70
CA ARG A 31 -34.11 -7.08 -19.96
C ARG A 31 -34.94 -6.80 -21.20
N ARG A 32 -36.23 -6.54 -21.03
CA ARG A 32 -37.19 -6.19 -22.10
C ARG A 32 -37.48 -4.69 -22.16
N ALA A 33 -36.91 -3.89 -21.26
CA ALA A 33 -37.08 -2.44 -21.25
C ALA A 33 -36.35 -1.81 -22.46
N PRO A 34 -36.84 -0.69 -22.99
CA PRO A 34 -36.16 0.04 -24.05
C PRO A 34 -34.77 0.52 -23.61
N ARG A 35 -33.88 0.79 -24.57
CA ARG A 35 -32.51 1.28 -24.27
C ARG A 35 -32.50 2.65 -23.59
N THR A 36 -33.59 3.40 -23.67
CA THR A 36 -33.81 4.70 -23.03
C THR A 36 -34.35 4.58 -21.60
N ASP A 37 -34.59 3.37 -21.09
CA ASP A 37 -35.02 3.17 -19.71
C ASP A 37 -33.91 3.58 -18.72
N TRP A 38 -34.25 4.54 -17.84
CA TRP A 38 -33.32 5.09 -16.86
C TRP A 38 -32.87 4.07 -15.81
N SER A 39 -33.74 3.12 -15.44
CA SER A 39 -33.40 2.10 -14.42
C SER A 39 -32.34 1.14 -14.97
N ARG A 40 -32.53 0.68 -16.21
CA ARG A 40 -31.56 -0.17 -16.92
C ARG A 40 -30.26 0.58 -17.16
N ALA A 41 -30.32 1.84 -17.59
CA ALA A 41 -29.13 2.67 -17.78
C ALA A 41 -28.32 2.83 -16.49
N ALA A 42 -28.99 3.11 -15.37
CA ALA A 42 -28.35 3.23 -14.06
C ALA A 42 -27.71 1.91 -13.60
N LEU A 43 -28.40 0.77 -13.76
CA LEU A 43 -27.85 -0.55 -13.43
C LEU A 43 -26.59 -0.87 -14.26
N VAL A 44 -26.61 -0.57 -15.56
CA VAL A 44 -25.45 -0.76 -16.44
C VAL A 44 -24.30 0.16 -16.04
N PHE A 45 -24.59 1.44 -15.77
CA PHE A 45 -23.56 2.42 -15.39
C PHE A 45 -22.88 2.05 -14.07
N TRP A 46 -23.66 1.85 -13.01
CA TRP A 46 -23.11 1.48 -11.69
C TRP A 46 -22.51 0.07 -11.68
N GLY A 47 -23.08 -0.84 -12.47
CA GLY A 47 -22.55 -2.19 -12.69
C GLY A 47 -21.19 -2.17 -13.36
N ALA A 48 -21.06 -1.43 -14.47
CA ALA A 48 -19.80 -1.26 -15.19
C ALA A 48 -18.75 -0.60 -14.29
N TRP A 49 -19.10 0.47 -13.56
CA TRP A 49 -18.19 1.10 -12.60
C TRP A 49 -17.68 0.09 -11.58
N THR A 50 -18.58 -0.66 -10.93
CA THR A 50 -18.22 -1.62 -9.88
C THR A 50 -17.34 -2.75 -10.43
N ILE A 51 -17.68 -3.31 -11.58
CA ILE A 51 -16.97 -4.44 -12.19
C ILE A 51 -15.59 -4.00 -12.69
N ILE A 52 -15.51 -2.91 -13.46
CA ILE A 52 -14.25 -2.40 -14.01
C ILE A 52 -13.30 -2.03 -12.86
N THR A 53 -13.78 -1.27 -11.88
CA THR A 53 -12.97 -0.89 -10.71
C THR A 53 -12.54 -2.12 -9.91
N SER A 54 -13.41 -3.15 -9.75
CA SER A 54 -13.05 -4.41 -9.09
C SER A 54 -11.93 -5.15 -9.79
N ILE A 55 -11.98 -5.21 -11.13
CA ILE A 55 -10.96 -5.84 -11.96
C ILE A 55 -9.66 -5.06 -11.85
N THR A 56 -9.69 -3.74 -12.03
CA THR A 56 -8.52 -2.86 -11.94
C THR A 56 -7.82 -2.99 -10.59
N LEU A 57 -8.56 -2.90 -9.48
CA LEU A 57 -8.00 -3.04 -8.13
C LEU A 57 -7.45 -4.44 -7.86
N SER A 58 -8.05 -5.47 -8.47
CA SER A 58 -7.60 -6.86 -8.33
C SER A 58 -6.37 -7.19 -9.17
N LEU A 59 -6.17 -6.51 -10.30
CA LEU A 59 -5.04 -6.69 -11.20
C LEU A 59 -3.87 -5.73 -10.94
N ALA A 60 -4.08 -4.68 -10.13
CA ALA A 60 -3.07 -3.69 -9.80
C ALA A 60 -1.80 -4.33 -9.18
N LYS A 61 -0.66 -4.11 -9.83
CA LYS A 61 0.68 -4.52 -9.37
C LYS A 61 1.46 -3.32 -8.83
N GLY A 62 2.46 -3.56 -8.00
CA GLY A 62 3.27 -2.50 -7.38
C GLY A 62 2.71 -2.03 -6.04
N THR A 63 2.91 -0.75 -5.72
CA THR A 63 2.54 -0.13 -4.44
C THR A 63 1.03 0.05 -4.32
N PHE A 64 0.35 -0.99 -3.85
CA PHE A 64 -1.08 -0.95 -3.59
C PHE A 64 -1.36 -0.50 -2.15
N HIS A 65 -2.28 0.45 -1.99
CA HIS A 65 -2.72 0.93 -0.70
C HIS A 65 -4.21 0.63 -0.48
N PRO A 66 -4.62 0.21 0.73
CA PRO A 66 -6.03 -0.09 1.03
C PRO A 66 -7.01 1.04 0.69
N TYR A 67 -6.62 2.32 0.88
CA TYR A 67 -7.49 3.46 0.62
C TYR A 67 -7.93 3.61 -0.85
N TYR A 68 -7.22 3.00 -1.81
CA TYR A 68 -7.66 2.98 -3.21
C TYR A 68 -9.02 2.33 -3.39
N THR A 69 -9.41 1.44 -2.46
CA THR A 69 -10.73 0.82 -2.49
C THR A 69 -11.88 1.80 -2.29
N ALA A 70 -11.66 3.01 -1.78
CA ALA A 70 -12.70 4.04 -1.72
C ALA A 70 -13.31 4.36 -3.10
N SER A 71 -12.55 4.17 -4.19
CA SER A 71 -13.01 4.40 -5.56
C SER A 71 -14.19 3.53 -6.01
N ILE A 72 -14.38 2.33 -5.43
CA ILE A 72 -15.48 1.43 -5.81
C ILE A 72 -16.79 1.76 -5.07
N ALA A 73 -16.71 2.49 -3.95
CA ALA A 73 -17.86 2.73 -3.07
C ALA A 73 -19.08 3.37 -3.77
N PRO A 74 -18.92 4.38 -4.67
CA PRO A 74 -20.06 4.94 -5.40
C PRO A 74 -20.79 3.91 -6.27
N GLY A 75 -20.04 3.02 -6.93
CA GLY A 75 -20.58 1.93 -7.74
C GLY A 75 -21.44 0.97 -6.93
N ILE A 76 -20.92 0.53 -5.78
CA ILE A 76 -21.64 -0.35 -4.87
C ILE A 76 -22.91 0.34 -4.35
N ALA A 77 -22.82 1.59 -3.91
CA ALA A 77 -23.96 2.35 -3.41
C ALA A 77 -25.06 2.53 -4.47
N GLY A 78 -24.68 2.91 -5.69
CA GLY A 78 -25.59 3.06 -6.82
C GLY A 78 -26.28 1.76 -7.21
N LEU A 79 -25.57 0.63 -7.17
CA LEU A 79 -26.14 -0.70 -7.41
C LEU A 79 -27.11 -1.14 -6.32
N VAL A 80 -26.73 -0.99 -5.06
CA VAL A 80 -27.58 -1.36 -3.93
C VAL A 80 -28.86 -0.53 -3.96
N ALA A 81 -28.76 0.79 -4.15
CA ALA A 81 -29.93 1.67 -4.22
C ALA A 81 -30.84 1.34 -5.42
N THR A 82 -30.29 1.37 -6.64
CA THR A 82 -31.08 1.19 -7.86
C THR A 82 -31.63 -0.23 -7.96
N GLY A 83 -30.79 -1.24 -7.72
CA GLY A 83 -31.17 -2.64 -7.81
C GLY A 83 -32.22 -3.02 -6.76
N THR A 84 -32.11 -2.51 -5.53
CA THR A 84 -33.15 -2.72 -4.52
C THR A 84 -34.48 -2.12 -4.98
N ILE A 85 -34.51 -0.88 -5.48
CA ILE A 85 -35.74 -0.23 -5.95
C ILE A 85 -36.40 -1.02 -7.08
N VAL A 86 -35.62 -1.41 -8.09
CA VAL A 86 -36.12 -2.18 -9.26
C VAL A 86 -36.71 -3.51 -8.83
N VAL A 87 -35.98 -4.28 -8.00
CA VAL A 87 -36.44 -5.60 -7.56
C VAL A 87 -37.61 -5.49 -6.57
N TRP A 88 -37.62 -4.48 -5.70
CA TRP A 88 -38.69 -4.25 -4.71
C TRP A 88 -40.03 -3.84 -5.34
N ARG A 89 -40.01 -3.14 -6.47
CA ARG A 89 -41.24 -2.82 -7.20
C ARG A 89 -41.98 -4.07 -7.66
N GLU A 90 -41.24 -5.13 -7.98
CA GLU A 90 -41.77 -6.42 -8.42
C GLU A 90 -41.98 -7.43 -7.28
N ARG A 91 -41.94 -6.98 -6.00
CA ARG A 91 -42.02 -7.84 -4.80
C ARG A 91 -43.27 -8.71 -4.69
N HIS A 92 -44.30 -8.48 -5.50
CA HIS A 92 -45.49 -9.33 -5.52
C HIS A 92 -45.19 -10.72 -6.10
N ALA A 93 -44.20 -10.83 -6.98
CA ALA A 93 -43.73 -12.11 -7.51
C ALA A 93 -42.79 -12.84 -6.53
N VAL A 94 -42.66 -14.16 -6.68
CA VAL A 94 -41.76 -14.98 -5.82
C VAL A 94 -40.29 -14.70 -6.12
N LEU A 95 -39.95 -14.58 -7.41
CA LEU A 95 -38.56 -14.44 -7.84
C LEU A 95 -37.89 -13.14 -7.33
N PRO A 96 -38.51 -11.94 -7.43
CA PRO A 96 -37.91 -10.71 -6.89
C PRO A 96 -37.73 -10.75 -5.36
N ARG A 97 -38.68 -11.36 -4.64
CA ARG A 97 -38.53 -11.59 -3.19
C ARG A 97 -37.36 -12.53 -2.88
N ALA A 98 -37.21 -13.60 -3.65
CA ALA A 98 -36.07 -14.50 -3.53
C ALA A 98 -34.75 -13.77 -3.81
N VAL A 99 -34.67 -12.94 -4.84
CA VAL A 99 -33.48 -12.13 -5.14
C VAL A 99 -33.13 -11.21 -3.97
N LEU A 100 -34.11 -10.48 -3.41
CA LEU A 100 -33.88 -9.61 -2.24
C LEU A 100 -33.42 -10.41 -1.02
N ALA A 101 -34.09 -11.53 -0.73
CA ALA A 101 -33.74 -12.40 0.39
C ALA A 101 -32.31 -12.95 0.27
N VAL A 102 -31.93 -13.43 -0.92
CA VAL A 102 -30.58 -13.94 -1.19
C VAL A 102 -29.55 -12.81 -1.19
N ALA A 103 -29.89 -11.60 -1.63
CA ALA A 103 -28.99 -10.44 -1.56
C ALA A 103 -28.69 -10.02 -0.12
N VAL A 104 -29.71 -9.98 0.75
CA VAL A 104 -29.56 -9.71 2.19
C VAL A 104 -28.78 -10.84 2.87
N ALA A 105 -29.16 -12.10 2.63
CA ALA A 105 -28.49 -13.25 3.21
C ALA A 105 -27.02 -13.33 2.76
N GLY A 106 -26.73 -13.14 1.47
CA GLY A 106 -25.37 -13.15 0.94
C GLY A 106 -24.50 -12.04 1.51
N SER A 107 -25.06 -10.83 1.68
CA SER A 107 -24.35 -9.72 2.34
C SER A 107 -24.12 -10.00 3.83
N GLY A 108 -25.10 -10.55 4.54
CA GLY A 108 -24.99 -10.88 5.96
C GLY A 108 -24.01 -12.03 6.24
N VAL A 109 -24.03 -13.08 5.42
CA VAL A 109 -23.05 -14.19 5.49
C VAL A 109 -21.65 -13.65 5.21
N TRP A 110 -21.49 -12.80 4.20
CA TRP A 110 -20.18 -12.21 3.92
C TRP A 110 -19.71 -11.28 5.05
N ALA A 111 -20.61 -10.48 5.62
CA ALA A 111 -20.31 -9.65 6.78
C ALA A 111 -19.91 -10.50 8.00
N TYR A 112 -20.54 -11.66 8.23
CA TYR A 112 -20.12 -12.62 9.24
C TYR A 112 -18.68 -13.08 9.00
N VAL A 113 -18.35 -13.50 7.77
CA VAL A 113 -17.00 -13.94 7.39
C VAL A 113 -15.97 -12.83 7.59
N LEU A 114 -16.31 -11.58 7.26
CA LEU A 114 -15.41 -10.44 7.48
C LEU A 114 -15.20 -10.14 8.97
N LEU A 115 -16.26 -10.15 9.76
CA LEU A 115 -16.20 -9.91 11.21
C LEU A 115 -15.47 -11.04 11.97
N ASP A 116 -15.55 -12.27 11.46
CA ASP A 116 -14.87 -13.43 12.05
C ASP A 116 -13.34 -13.32 11.98
N ARG A 117 -12.81 -12.57 10.99
CA ARG A 117 -11.37 -12.25 10.90
C ARG A 117 -10.89 -11.46 12.12
N THR A 118 -11.79 -10.73 12.77
CA THR A 118 -11.53 -9.98 14.00
C THR A 118 -12.41 -10.52 15.14
N SER A 119 -12.50 -11.85 15.27
CA SER A 119 -13.42 -12.54 16.19
C SER A 119 -13.35 -12.14 17.67
N SER A 120 -12.22 -11.60 18.13
CA SER A 120 -12.05 -11.08 19.49
C SER A 120 -12.58 -9.66 19.68
N TRP A 121 -12.75 -8.91 18.59
CA TRP A 121 -13.27 -7.55 18.59
C TRP A 121 -14.80 -7.58 18.43
N TYR A 122 -15.51 -7.25 19.52
CA TYR A 122 -16.97 -7.42 19.64
C TYR A 122 -17.48 -8.78 19.11
N PRO A 123 -17.19 -9.90 19.81
CA PRO A 123 -17.46 -11.25 19.31
C PRO A 123 -18.93 -11.54 18.98
N TRP A 124 -19.86 -10.79 19.58
CA TRP A 124 -21.31 -10.89 19.38
C TRP A 124 -21.79 -10.23 18.08
N LEU A 125 -20.99 -9.34 17.47
CA LEU A 125 -21.43 -8.57 16.31
C LEU A 125 -21.66 -9.46 15.09
N ARG A 126 -20.76 -10.41 14.85
CA ARG A 126 -20.89 -11.37 13.72
C ARG A 126 -22.19 -12.17 13.82
N THR A 127 -22.51 -12.68 15.02
CA THR A 127 -23.72 -13.48 15.24
C THR A 127 -24.97 -12.62 15.16
N LEU A 128 -24.95 -11.39 15.70
CA LEU A 128 -26.06 -10.45 15.55
C LEU A 128 -26.37 -10.16 14.07
N VAL A 129 -25.35 -9.82 13.28
CA VAL A 129 -25.50 -9.53 11.85
C VAL A 129 -26.03 -10.74 11.09
N LEU A 130 -25.53 -11.94 11.39
CA LEU A 130 -26.00 -13.17 10.77
C LEU A 130 -27.47 -13.47 11.10
N VAL A 131 -27.86 -13.36 12.38
CA VAL A 131 -29.25 -13.56 12.82
C VAL A 131 -30.17 -12.53 12.17
N ALA A 132 -29.76 -11.26 12.16
CA ALA A 132 -30.52 -10.20 11.51
C ALA A 132 -30.72 -10.47 10.01
N ALA A 133 -29.70 -10.99 9.31
CA ALA A 133 -29.78 -11.36 7.90
C ALA A 133 -30.75 -12.52 7.66
N VAL A 134 -30.75 -13.53 8.52
CA VAL A 134 -31.70 -14.66 8.45
C VAL A 134 -33.13 -14.17 8.69
N VAL A 135 -33.35 -13.37 9.75
CA VAL A 135 -34.68 -12.82 10.07
C VAL A 135 -35.21 -11.96 8.92
N ALA A 136 -34.40 -11.05 8.38
CA ALA A 136 -34.78 -10.22 7.26
C ALA A 136 -35.03 -11.03 5.98
N GLY A 137 -34.17 -12.00 5.67
CA GLY A 137 -34.32 -12.90 4.52
C GLY A 137 -35.61 -13.73 4.58
N LEU A 138 -35.92 -14.33 5.73
CA LEU A 138 -37.15 -15.10 5.92
C LEU A 138 -38.40 -14.22 5.83
N ALA A 139 -38.34 -13.01 6.39
CA ALA A 139 -39.45 -12.06 6.30
C ALA A 139 -39.70 -11.57 4.86
N LEU A 140 -38.66 -11.42 4.04
CA LEU A 140 -38.78 -11.11 2.62
C LEU A 140 -39.46 -12.24 1.83
N LEU A 141 -39.26 -13.50 2.23
CA LEU A 141 -39.90 -14.65 1.60
C LEU A 141 -41.34 -14.88 2.06
N ALA A 142 -41.69 -14.40 3.26
CA ALA A 142 -43.04 -14.51 3.79
C ALA A 142 -44.06 -13.85 2.84
N ARG A 143 -45.15 -14.55 2.53
CA ARG A 143 -46.26 -13.99 1.72
C ARG A 143 -47.13 -13.00 2.51
N ARG A 144 -47.05 -13.03 3.84
CA ARG A 144 -47.85 -12.18 4.71
C ARG A 144 -47.23 -10.80 4.77
N THR A 145 -48.00 -9.77 4.40
CA THR A 145 -47.60 -8.38 4.60
C THR A 145 -47.48 -8.10 6.09
N LEU A 146 -46.27 -7.85 6.55
CA LEU A 146 -46.05 -7.32 7.88
C LEU A 146 -46.46 -5.86 7.89
N ALA A 147 -47.20 -5.44 8.92
CA ALA A 147 -47.64 -4.07 9.11
C ALA A 147 -47.27 -3.58 10.52
N GLY A 148 -47.22 -2.26 10.71
CA GLY A 148 -46.92 -1.64 12.00
C GLY A 148 -45.56 -2.06 12.56
N ARG A 149 -45.53 -2.44 13.84
CA ARG A 149 -44.28 -2.80 14.56
C ARG A 149 -43.52 -3.97 13.93
N GLY A 150 -44.22 -4.95 13.35
CA GLY A 150 -43.58 -6.09 12.70
C GLY A 150 -42.78 -5.70 11.46
N ALA A 151 -43.31 -4.77 10.65
CA ALA A 151 -42.61 -4.24 9.48
C ALA A 151 -41.36 -3.45 9.89
N LEU A 152 -41.47 -2.63 10.94
CA LEU A 152 -40.36 -1.86 11.48
C LEU A 152 -39.22 -2.77 11.97
N VAL A 153 -39.53 -3.82 12.73
CA VAL A 153 -38.52 -4.77 13.24
C VAL A 153 -37.77 -5.44 12.10
N VAL A 154 -38.48 -5.88 11.05
CA VAL A 154 -37.85 -6.51 9.88
C VAL A 154 -37.00 -5.52 9.09
N ALA A 155 -37.47 -4.28 8.92
CA ALA A 155 -36.69 -3.24 8.27
C ALA A 155 -35.40 -2.94 9.04
N LEU A 156 -35.47 -2.82 10.36
CA LEU A 156 -34.30 -2.65 11.23
C LEU A 156 -33.36 -3.86 11.17
N ALA A 157 -33.90 -5.08 11.17
CA ALA A 157 -33.09 -6.29 11.00
C ALA A 157 -32.36 -6.29 9.64
N GLY A 158 -33.02 -5.87 8.56
CA GLY A 158 -32.40 -5.72 7.25
C GLY A 158 -31.28 -4.67 7.24
N LEU A 159 -31.49 -3.53 7.92
CA LEU A 159 -30.46 -2.51 8.07
C LEU A 159 -29.25 -3.04 8.88
N VAL A 160 -29.49 -3.74 9.98
CA VAL A 160 -28.40 -4.35 10.78
C VAL A 160 -27.66 -5.41 9.98
N ALA A 161 -28.36 -6.24 9.22
CA ALA A 161 -27.77 -7.29 8.38
C ALA A 161 -26.81 -6.75 7.32
N VAL A 162 -27.16 -5.61 6.71
CA VAL A 162 -26.45 -5.06 5.55
C VAL A 162 -25.43 -3.99 5.98
N LEU A 163 -25.74 -3.18 6.98
CA LEU A 163 -24.92 -2.03 7.40
C LEU A 163 -24.23 -2.21 8.75
N GLY A 164 -24.60 -3.21 9.56
CA GLY A 164 -24.03 -3.40 10.91
C GLY A 164 -22.51 -3.58 10.91
N GLY A 165 -21.98 -4.40 9.99
CA GLY A 165 -20.55 -4.58 9.80
C GLY A 165 -19.82 -3.30 9.36
N PRO A 166 -20.17 -2.71 8.20
CA PRO A 166 -19.60 -1.45 7.74
C PRO A 166 -19.67 -0.33 8.78
N ALA A 167 -20.82 -0.13 9.42
CA ALA A 167 -21.02 0.94 10.42
C ALA A 167 -20.12 0.73 11.64
N ALA A 168 -19.96 -0.51 12.11
CA ALA A 168 -19.03 -0.82 13.19
C ALA A 168 -17.57 -0.53 12.78
N TYR A 169 -17.17 -0.91 11.57
CA TYR A 169 -15.83 -0.60 11.04
C TYR A 169 -15.61 0.91 10.90
N THR A 170 -16.61 1.67 10.44
CA THR A 170 -16.56 3.13 10.39
C THR A 170 -16.39 3.71 11.80
N ALA A 171 -17.19 3.28 12.77
CA ALA A 171 -17.09 3.73 14.15
C ALA A 171 -15.70 3.45 14.74
N ALA A 172 -15.15 2.26 14.50
CA ALA A 172 -13.79 1.90 14.92
C ALA A 172 -12.73 2.84 14.31
N THR A 173 -12.87 3.13 13.02
CA THR A 173 -11.92 3.97 12.27
C THR A 173 -11.95 5.41 12.76
N VAL A 174 -13.13 5.98 12.99
CA VAL A 174 -13.31 7.37 13.43
C VAL A 174 -12.85 7.58 14.88
N THR A 175 -13.01 6.57 15.72
CA THR A 175 -12.67 6.65 17.16
C THR A 175 -11.23 6.23 17.47
N THR A 176 -10.50 5.67 16.51
CA THR A 176 -9.12 5.22 16.71
C THR A 176 -8.14 6.12 15.96
N PRO A 177 -7.29 6.89 16.65
CA PRO A 177 -6.24 7.68 16.00
C PRO A 177 -5.36 6.79 15.11
N GLN A 178 -5.18 7.20 13.85
CA GLN A 178 -4.34 6.50 12.89
C GLN A 178 -3.03 7.26 12.71
N SER A 179 -1.91 6.56 12.75
CA SER A 179 -0.58 7.12 12.52
C SER A 179 0.14 6.35 11.40
N GLY A 180 0.79 7.07 10.48
CA GLY A 180 1.54 6.49 9.36
C GLY A 180 0.82 6.58 8.00
N GLY A 181 1.52 6.16 6.95
CA GLY A 181 1.16 6.34 5.53
C GLY A 181 -0.02 5.50 5.01
N GLN A 182 -0.53 4.54 5.79
CA GLN A 182 -1.51 3.55 5.33
C GLN A 182 -2.72 3.50 6.26
N PRO A 183 -3.70 4.42 6.09
CA PRO A 183 -4.95 4.32 6.84
C PRO A 183 -5.72 3.07 6.41
N THR A 184 -6.23 2.33 7.40
CA THR A 184 -7.09 1.16 7.21
C THR A 184 -8.37 1.30 8.01
N ALA A 185 -9.49 0.89 7.43
CA ALA A 185 -10.77 0.84 8.11
C ALA A 185 -10.87 -0.38 9.05
N GLY A 186 -11.53 -0.16 10.19
CA GLY A 186 -11.85 -1.19 11.16
C GLY A 186 -10.83 -1.35 12.29
N PRO A 187 -11.09 -2.29 13.21
CA PRO A 187 -10.12 -2.64 14.25
C PRO A 187 -8.83 -3.17 13.66
N SER A 188 -7.72 -2.93 14.34
CA SER A 188 -6.45 -3.57 14.02
C SER A 188 -6.58 -5.08 14.25
N LEU A 189 -6.31 -5.89 13.22
CA LEU A 189 -6.12 -7.33 13.39
C LEU A 189 -4.95 -7.54 14.38
N ARG A 190 -5.23 -7.87 15.64
CA ARG A 190 -4.23 -8.36 16.61
C ARG A 190 -3.71 -9.72 16.11
N GLY A 191 -2.78 -9.67 15.16
CA GLY A 191 -2.22 -10.83 14.47
C GLY A 191 -1.62 -10.53 13.10
N GLY A 192 -2.02 -9.43 12.45
CA GLY A 192 -1.58 -9.11 11.08
C GLY A 192 -0.37 -8.17 10.96
N GLY A 193 0.26 -7.80 12.08
CA GLY A 193 1.25 -6.71 12.12
C GLY A 193 2.37 -6.97 13.12
N ARG A 194 2.91 -8.19 13.16
CA ARG A 194 4.25 -8.41 13.69
C ARG A 194 4.99 -9.13 12.57
N GLY A 195 5.74 -8.36 11.78
CA GLY A 195 6.73 -8.93 10.88
C GLY A 195 7.80 -9.63 11.72
N THR A 196 7.51 -10.84 12.20
CA THR A 196 8.55 -11.79 12.57
C THR A 196 9.22 -12.17 11.27
N PHE A 197 10.32 -11.49 10.95
CA PHE A 197 11.34 -12.04 10.06
C PHE A 197 11.76 -13.40 10.65
N ARG A 198 11.12 -14.48 10.19
CA ARG A 198 11.63 -15.84 10.34
C ARG A 198 12.65 -16.02 9.23
N THR A 199 13.89 -15.63 9.48
CA THR A 199 15.01 -16.11 8.68
C THR A 199 15.14 -17.61 8.93
N ALA A 200 15.19 -18.40 7.85
CA ALA A 200 15.54 -19.81 7.93
C ALA A 200 16.98 -19.92 8.46
N GLY A 201 17.13 -20.41 9.69
CA GLY A 201 18.41 -20.47 10.40
C GLY A 201 18.23 -20.04 11.85
N GLY A 202 18.07 -21.01 12.74
CA GLY A 202 17.88 -20.79 14.16
C GLY A 202 19.09 -20.13 14.82
N ALA A 203 18.96 -18.84 15.15
CA ALA A 203 19.54 -18.18 16.31
C ALA A 203 18.99 -16.75 16.36
N SER A 204 18.26 -16.43 17.42
CA SER A 204 17.65 -15.11 17.63
C SER A 204 18.74 -14.03 17.77
N VAL A 205 18.68 -13.01 16.90
CA VAL A 205 19.51 -11.79 16.95
C VAL A 205 19.40 -11.06 18.31
N ALA A 206 18.33 -11.31 19.06
CA ALA A 206 18.17 -10.88 20.45
C ALA A 206 19.30 -11.35 21.39
N ALA A 207 19.98 -12.47 21.09
CA ALA A 207 21.10 -12.97 21.89
C ALA A 207 22.42 -12.20 21.61
N ARG A 208 22.60 -11.65 20.40
CA ARG A 208 23.83 -10.92 20.03
C ARG A 208 23.85 -9.47 20.52
N PHE A 209 22.68 -8.87 20.74
CA PHE A 209 22.59 -7.53 21.34
C PHE A 209 22.81 -7.53 22.86
N ARG A 210 22.55 -8.64 23.57
CA ARG A 210 22.84 -8.74 25.01
C ARG A 210 24.32 -8.79 25.36
N ILE A 211 25.19 -9.21 24.44
CA ILE A 211 26.63 -9.31 24.69
C ILE A 211 27.30 -7.94 24.60
N ILE A 212 26.81 -7.02 23.76
CA ILE A 212 27.41 -5.69 23.57
C ILE A 212 27.00 -4.73 24.71
N THR A 213 25.82 -4.89 25.31
CA THR A 213 25.38 -4.05 26.44
C THR A 213 25.89 -4.53 27.81
N ALA A 214 26.56 -5.68 27.90
CA ALA A 214 27.14 -6.18 29.16
C ALA A 214 28.55 -5.62 29.45
N ALA A 215 29.14 -4.86 28.51
CA ALA A 215 30.48 -4.26 28.68
C ALA A 215 30.45 -2.81 29.23
N ALA A 216 29.28 -2.25 29.53
CA ALA A 216 29.16 -0.90 30.09
C ALA A 216 28.15 -0.88 31.24
N GLY A 217 28.66 -0.91 32.49
CA GLY A 217 27.87 -0.58 33.68
C GLY A 217 27.98 -1.58 34.82
N ALA A 218 29.15 -1.66 35.46
CA ALA A 218 29.24 -2.11 36.84
C ALA A 218 28.88 -0.94 37.77
N GLY A 219 27.80 -1.07 38.54
CA GLY A 219 27.37 -0.09 39.53
C GLY A 219 26.03 -0.50 40.17
N GLY A 220 26.08 -0.92 41.43
CA GLY A 220 24.95 -1.56 42.12
C GLY A 220 23.84 -0.62 42.62
N GLY A 221 22.71 -1.22 43.00
CA GLY A 221 21.62 -0.58 43.72
C GLY A 221 20.33 -1.42 43.70
N ARG A 222 19.98 -2.03 44.84
CA ARG A 222 18.73 -2.78 45.09
C ARG A 222 17.55 -1.82 45.28
N GLY A 223 16.37 -2.18 44.76
CA GLY A 223 15.08 -1.76 45.33
C GLY A 223 13.91 -1.67 44.35
N GLY A 224 12.81 -2.38 44.66
CA GLY A 224 11.44 -1.93 44.37
C GLY A 224 10.80 -2.38 43.05
N ALA A 225 9.92 -3.38 43.14
CA ALA A 225 8.93 -3.67 42.13
C ALA A 225 7.79 -2.64 42.17
N THR A 226 7.52 -1.95 41.05
CA THR A 226 6.21 -1.38 40.70
C THR A 226 6.09 -1.32 39.18
N GLY A 227 4.98 -1.82 38.65
CA GLY A 227 4.65 -1.75 37.23
C GLY A 227 4.61 -0.31 36.72
N GLY A 228 5.27 -0.08 35.59
CA GLY A 228 5.34 1.20 34.91
C GLY A 228 5.97 0.98 33.54
N GLY A 229 5.30 1.45 32.50
CA GLY A 229 5.68 1.23 31.11
C GLY A 229 7.10 1.69 30.82
N PHE A 230 7.87 0.83 30.15
CA PHE A 230 9.13 1.23 29.55
C PHE A 230 8.82 2.08 28.32
N GLY A 231 9.20 3.36 28.41
CA GLY A 231 8.98 4.38 27.40
C GLY A 231 9.77 4.15 26.12
N GLY A 232 9.09 4.48 25.01
CA GLY A 232 9.63 5.19 23.86
C GLY A 232 10.91 4.67 23.21
N ILE A 233 10.80 3.59 22.44
CA ILE A 233 11.53 3.51 21.16
C ILE A 233 10.58 4.08 20.11
N GLY A 234 10.79 5.37 19.77
CA GLY A 234 9.96 6.12 18.84
C GLY A 234 10.01 5.54 17.43
N GLY A 235 8.99 4.77 17.08
CA GLY A 235 8.77 4.24 15.74
C GLY A 235 7.44 4.71 15.19
N PHE A 236 7.49 5.40 14.05
CA PHE A 236 6.36 5.65 13.13
C PHE A 236 5.13 6.37 13.71
N GLY A 237 5.30 7.65 14.04
CA GLY A 237 4.19 8.59 14.22
C GLY A 237 3.87 9.38 12.95
N GLY A 238 2.67 9.16 12.39
CA GLY A 238 1.79 10.19 11.80
C GLY A 238 2.26 10.97 10.55
N ILE A 239 1.37 11.09 9.55
CA ILE A 239 1.49 12.04 8.42
C ILE A 239 1.22 13.50 8.87
N GLY A 240 1.75 13.86 10.04
CA GLY A 240 2.03 15.23 10.47
C GLY A 240 3.52 15.44 10.77
N GLY A 241 4.36 14.40 10.56
CA GLY A 241 5.80 14.40 10.87
C GLY A 241 6.69 13.91 9.72
N MET A 242 6.18 13.81 8.49
CA MET A 242 6.98 13.48 7.29
C MET A 242 7.80 14.69 6.76
N GLY A 243 8.13 15.60 7.67
CA GLY A 243 9.10 16.70 7.56
C GLY A 243 9.86 16.90 8.89
N GLY A 244 9.89 15.86 9.74
CA GLY A 244 10.44 15.91 11.09
C GLY A 244 11.31 14.71 11.40
N GLY A 245 12.32 14.45 10.55
CA GLY A 245 13.56 13.90 11.11
C GLY A 245 14.04 14.94 12.12
N GLY A 246 14.21 14.54 13.38
CA GLY A 246 14.55 15.42 14.49
C GLY A 246 15.49 16.54 14.02
N THR A 247 15.02 17.77 14.18
CA THR A 247 15.63 19.02 13.73
C THR A 247 17.15 18.95 13.66
N ASN A 248 17.70 18.55 12.52
CA ASN A 248 19.09 18.85 12.22
C ASN A 248 19.11 20.31 11.77
N SER A 249 18.87 21.20 12.73
CA SER A 249 18.81 22.65 12.52
C SER A 249 20.11 23.16 11.89
N GLN A 250 21.23 22.49 12.17
CA GLN A 250 22.53 22.74 11.55
C GLN A 250 22.51 22.43 10.05
N LEU A 251 21.99 21.27 9.64
CA LEU A 251 21.84 20.92 8.22
C LEU A 251 20.84 21.86 7.53
N THR A 252 19.71 22.16 8.18
CA THR A 252 18.74 23.12 7.65
C THR A 252 19.36 24.51 7.43
N ALA A 253 20.15 25.00 8.40
CA ALA A 253 20.84 26.28 8.28
C ALA A 253 21.90 26.25 7.17
N LEU A 254 22.65 25.15 7.06
CA LEU A 254 23.63 24.95 6.00
C LEU A 254 22.98 25.05 4.61
N LEU A 255 21.85 24.37 4.40
CA LEU A 255 21.13 24.42 3.12
C LEU A 255 20.53 25.80 2.86
N LYS A 256 19.95 26.45 3.88
CA LYS A 256 19.39 27.82 3.78
C LYS A 256 20.39 28.85 3.29
N ASN A 257 21.64 28.74 3.73
CA ASN A 257 22.69 29.68 3.35
C ASN A 257 23.16 29.52 1.89
N ASN A 258 22.69 28.48 1.19
CA ASN A 258 23.15 28.12 -0.16
C ASN A 258 22.02 28.16 -1.20
N ARG A 259 21.10 29.13 -1.06
CA ARG A 259 19.99 29.40 -1.99
C ARG A 259 20.41 29.80 -3.41
N GLY A 260 21.66 30.20 -3.61
CA GLY A 260 22.18 30.60 -4.93
C GLY A 260 22.38 29.44 -5.91
N PHE A 261 22.31 28.19 -5.43
CA PHE A 261 22.46 26.99 -6.26
C PHE A 261 21.10 26.53 -6.77
N ARG A 262 21.08 25.98 -7.99
CA ARG A 262 19.88 25.32 -8.54
C ARG A 262 19.41 24.19 -7.62
N TRP A 263 20.35 23.44 -7.05
CA TRP A 263 20.11 22.48 -5.99
C TRP A 263 21.08 22.72 -4.82
N SER A 264 20.52 23.09 -3.67
CA SER A 264 21.29 23.24 -2.43
C SER A 264 21.94 21.93 -1.99
N ALA A 265 21.31 20.80 -2.27
CA ALA A 265 21.88 19.47 -2.05
C ALA A 265 21.34 18.44 -3.03
N ALA A 266 22.04 17.31 -3.17
CA ALA A 266 21.56 16.08 -3.78
C ALA A 266 21.54 14.94 -2.75
N VAL A 267 20.45 14.17 -2.74
CA VAL A 267 20.23 13.05 -1.81
C VAL A 267 19.61 11.85 -2.51
N SER A 268 19.85 10.66 -1.98
CA SER A 268 19.14 9.46 -2.43
C SER A 268 17.73 9.40 -1.84
N GLY A 269 16.72 9.33 -2.70
CA GLY A 269 15.33 9.12 -2.34
C GLY A 269 14.52 10.41 -2.14
N SER A 270 13.28 10.43 -2.65
CA SER A 270 12.40 11.60 -2.59
C SER A 270 11.93 11.95 -1.18
N SER A 271 11.77 10.96 -0.29
CA SER A 271 11.35 11.21 1.10
C SER A 271 12.38 12.03 1.88
N ALA A 272 13.68 11.78 1.65
CA ALA A 272 14.75 12.53 2.29
C ALA A 272 14.84 13.95 1.72
N ALA A 273 14.71 14.10 0.40
CA ALA A 273 14.70 15.40 -0.27
C ALA A 273 13.54 16.27 0.25
N ALA A 274 12.31 15.76 0.25
CA ALA A 274 11.12 16.53 0.65
C ALA A 274 11.23 17.10 2.08
N GLY A 275 11.75 16.31 3.03
CA GLY A 275 11.96 16.79 4.39
C GLY A 275 12.97 17.93 4.48
N LEU A 276 14.04 17.86 3.69
CA LEU A 276 15.05 18.92 3.61
C LEU A 276 14.48 20.16 2.92
N GLU A 277 13.80 20.02 1.78
CA GLU A 277 13.18 21.13 1.04
C GLU A 277 12.20 21.92 1.90
N LEU A 278 11.34 21.23 2.65
CA LEU A 278 10.38 21.88 3.55
C LEU A 278 11.07 22.59 4.72
N ALA A 279 12.16 22.04 5.25
CA ALA A 279 12.86 22.62 6.39
C ALA A 279 13.74 23.82 5.97
N SER A 280 14.46 23.70 4.85
CA SER A 280 15.41 24.71 4.37
C SER A 280 14.79 25.74 3.43
N ASP A 281 13.63 25.45 2.82
CA ASP A 281 13.04 26.28 1.77
C ASP A 281 14.06 26.49 0.63
N THR A 282 14.67 25.39 0.20
CA THR A 282 15.63 25.30 -0.91
C THR A 282 15.37 24.03 -1.74
N SER A 283 15.70 24.07 -3.03
CA SER A 283 15.58 22.88 -3.89
C SER A 283 16.61 21.81 -3.53
N VAL A 284 16.19 20.55 -3.46
CA VAL A 284 17.06 19.39 -3.19
C VAL A 284 16.84 18.32 -4.25
N MET A 285 17.91 17.90 -4.93
CA MET A 285 17.82 16.87 -5.97
C MET A 285 17.56 15.50 -5.34
N ALA A 286 16.36 14.95 -5.59
CA ALA A 286 15.97 13.59 -5.21
C ALA A 286 16.43 12.56 -6.25
N MET A 287 17.50 11.82 -5.98
CA MET A 287 17.97 10.77 -6.87
C MET A 287 17.24 9.45 -6.63
N GLY A 288 16.65 8.89 -7.69
CA GLY A 288 15.98 7.58 -7.65
C GLY A 288 14.54 7.62 -7.14
N GLY A 289 14.01 8.78 -6.74
CA GLY A 289 12.62 8.93 -6.32
C GLY A 289 12.21 8.08 -5.11
N PHE A 290 10.94 7.68 -5.00
CA PHE A 290 10.47 6.97 -3.80
C PHE A 290 10.98 5.53 -3.72
N THR A 291 11.14 4.86 -4.86
CA THR A 291 11.50 3.43 -4.92
C THR A 291 12.94 3.15 -5.35
N GLY A 292 13.75 4.19 -5.56
CA GLY A 292 15.10 4.08 -6.10
C GLY A 292 15.15 3.80 -7.62
N ARG A 293 14.01 3.83 -8.31
CA ARG A 293 13.88 3.47 -9.73
C ARG A 293 13.53 4.63 -10.65
N ASP A 294 13.19 5.78 -10.09
CA ASP A 294 12.88 6.95 -10.90
C ASP A 294 14.15 7.38 -11.64
N PRO A 295 14.04 7.88 -12.89
CA PRO A 295 15.18 8.35 -13.64
C PRO A 295 16.02 9.34 -12.80
N ALA A 296 17.29 9.01 -12.61
CA ALA A 296 18.27 9.86 -11.95
C ALA A 296 19.31 10.29 -12.98
N PRO A 297 19.99 11.44 -12.79
CA PRO A 297 21.12 11.82 -13.62
C PRO A 297 22.13 10.66 -13.71
N THR A 298 22.68 10.44 -14.91
CA THR A 298 23.83 9.55 -15.05
C THR A 298 25.01 10.13 -14.28
N LEU A 299 26.03 9.31 -13.99
CA LEU A 299 27.24 9.82 -13.33
C LEU A 299 27.84 11.01 -14.11
N ALA A 300 27.97 10.90 -15.43
CA ALA A 300 28.49 11.97 -16.27
C ALA A 300 27.62 13.25 -16.23
N GLN A 301 26.29 13.11 -16.17
CA GLN A 301 25.39 14.27 -16.01
C GLN A 301 25.51 14.90 -14.63
N PHE A 302 25.65 14.08 -13.59
CA PHE A 302 25.85 14.57 -12.24
C PHE A 302 27.19 15.32 -12.10
N GLU A 303 28.27 14.76 -12.65
CA GLU A 303 29.57 15.43 -12.76
C GLU A 303 29.44 16.80 -13.46
N GLN A 304 28.72 16.86 -14.57
CA GLN A 304 28.45 18.13 -15.27
C GLN A 304 27.72 19.14 -14.38
N TYR A 305 26.70 18.72 -13.62
CA TYR A 305 25.99 19.61 -12.71
C TYR A 305 26.89 20.13 -11.57
N VAL A 306 27.79 19.29 -11.08
CA VAL A 306 28.79 19.70 -10.08
C VAL A 306 29.78 20.70 -10.68
N HIS A 307 30.33 20.41 -11.86
CA HIS A 307 31.25 21.31 -12.56
C HIS A 307 30.61 22.65 -12.96
N ALA A 308 29.32 22.64 -13.31
CA ALA A 308 28.55 23.83 -13.62
C ALA A 308 28.15 24.64 -12.36
N GLY A 309 28.46 24.16 -11.16
CA GLY A 309 28.06 24.81 -9.91
C GLY A 309 26.55 24.77 -9.66
N GLU A 310 25.83 23.80 -10.23
CA GLU A 310 24.38 23.68 -10.06
C GLU A 310 24.00 22.95 -8.77
N VAL A 311 24.87 22.07 -8.25
CA VAL A 311 24.66 21.29 -7.02
C VAL A 311 25.74 21.62 -5.99
N HIS A 312 25.34 22.08 -4.79
CA HIS A 312 26.31 22.44 -3.75
C HIS A 312 26.74 21.24 -2.90
N TYR A 313 25.80 20.60 -2.21
CA TYR A 313 26.11 19.50 -1.31
C TYR A 313 25.63 18.16 -1.84
N PHE A 314 26.28 17.09 -1.41
CA PHE A 314 25.73 15.74 -1.47
C PHE A 314 25.60 15.21 -0.04
N ILE A 315 24.43 14.71 0.34
CA ILE A 315 24.20 14.20 1.70
C ILE A 315 24.10 12.69 1.61
N SER A 316 25.10 11.99 2.16
CA SER A 316 25.08 10.53 2.21
C SER A 316 24.32 10.05 3.44
N GLY A 317 23.58 8.95 3.27
CA GLY A 317 22.78 8.40 4.37
C GLY A 317 21.43 9.09 4.58
N GLY A 318 20.78 9.52 3.49
CA GLY A 318 19.37 9.92 3.56
C GLY A 318 18.56 8.90 4.35
N ILE A 319 17.54 9.40 5.07
CA ILE A 319 16.68 8.74 6.07
C ILE A 319 16.03 7.40 5.57
N GLY A 320 16.26 7.00 4.31
CA GLY A 320 15.82 5.76 3.69
C GLY A 320 16.85 4.62 3.58
N ARG A 321 18.13 4.77 3.97
CA ARG A 321 19.11 3.65 3.84
C ARG A 321 18.79 2.45 4.74
N GLU A 322 18.10 2.68 5.87
CA GLU A 322 17.69 1.61 6.79
C GLU A 322 16.39 0.88 6.38
N MET A 323 15.61 1.41 5.41
CA MET A 323 14.39 0.77 4.91
C MET A 323 14.48 0.25 3.46
N GLY A 324 15.63 0.39 2.80
CA GLY A 324 15.84 -0.05 1.41
C GLY A 324 16.41 -1.47 1.24
N GLY A 325 16.82 -2.15 2.31
CA GLY A 325 17.55 -3.43 2.24
C GLY A 325 16.71 -4.70 2.05
N GLY A 326 15.40 -4.60 1.80
CA GLY A 326 14.47 -5.74 1.94
C GLY A 326 13.87 -6.34 0.66
N PHE A 327 14.27 -5.91 -0.53
CA PHE A 327 13.69 -6.44 -1.78
C PHE A 327 14.76 -6.70 -2.85
N ALA A 328 15.62 -7.68 -2.60
CA ALA A 328 16.29 -8.40 -3.67
C ALA A 328 15.32 -9.45 -4.26
N PRO A 329 15.18 -9.58 -5.59
CA PRO A 329 14.53 -10.74 -6.18
C PRO A 329 15.38 -11.97 -5.81
N GLY A 330 14.75 -13.01 -5.27
CA GLY A 330 15.42 -14.28 -5.01
C GLY A 330 15.93 -14.88 -6.33
N GLY A 331 17.20 -14.61 -6.64
CA GLY A 331 17.97 -15.41 -7.57
C GLY A 331 18.48 -16.62 -6.82
N SER A 332 17.90 -17.78 -7.08
CA SER A 332 18.42 -19.05 -6.60
C SER A 332 19.90 -19.15 -6.97
N ALA A 333 20.77 -19.19 -5.97
CA ALA A 333 22.16 -19.58 -6.15
C ALA A 333 22.16 -21.01 -6.68
N ALA A 334 22.40 -21.19 -7.98
CA ALA A 334 22.73 -22.47 -8.55
C ALA A 334 24.10 -22.86 -8.00
N GLN A 335 24.06 -23.72 -6.99
CA GLN A 335 25.20 -24.39 -6.41
C GLN A 335 25.91 -25.18 -7.51
N SER A 336 27.16 -24.83 -7.79
CA SER A 336 28.03 -25.55 -8.71
C SER A 336 28.30 -26.95 -8.17
N GLY A 337 27.60 -27.95 -8.70
CA GLY A 337 27.90 -29.36 -8.53
C GLY A 337 28.09 -29.98 -9.92
N GLY A 338 29.32 -30.34 -10.26
CA GLY A 338 29.63 -31.03 -11.50
C GLY A 338 29.10 -32.46 -11.48
N LEU A 339 28.58 -32.92 -12.62
CA LEU A 339 28.53 -34.32 -12.99
C LEU A 339 28.54 -34.42 -14.53
N SER A 340 29.39 -35.33 -15.00
CA SER A 340 29.72 -35.63 -16.38
C SER A 340 28.56 -36.24 -17.18
N GLY A 341 28.53 -35.95 -18.49
CA GLY A 341 28.32 -36.97 -19.51
C GLY A 341 26.93 -37.09 -20.16
N VAL A 342 27.02 -37.45 -21.45
CA VAL A 342 25.98 -37.99 -22.36
C VAL A 342 25.20 -36.96 -23.17
N GLY A 343 25.50 -36.92 -24.47
CA GLY A 343 24.88 -36.04 -25.45
C GLY A 343 23.68 -36.63 -26.17
N THR A 344 23.12 -35.85 -27.09
CA THR A 344 22.41 -36.32 -28.29
C THR A 344 22.26 -35.17 -29.28
N ARG A 345 22.34 -35.53 -30.57
CA ARG A 345 22.37 -34.69 -31.77
C ARG A 345 20.96 -34.25 -32.19
N GLY A 346 20.87 -33.18 -32.98
CA GLY A 346 19.79 -33.04 -33.98
C GLY A 346 19.49 -31.60 -34.44
N ALA A 347 20.04 -31.24 -35.62
CA ALA A 347 19.37 -30.65 -36.79
C ALA A 347 18.30 -29.54 -36.58
N GLY A 348 18.31 -28.37 -37.22
CA GLY A 348 18.81 -27.99 -38.54
C GLY A 348 17.66 -27.32 -39.31
N ALA A 349 17.73 -26.02 -39.56
CA ALA A 349 16.95 -25.34 -40.61
C ALA A 349 17.55 -23.96 -40.93
N ARG A 350 18.01 -23.82 -42.17
CA ARG A 350 18.48 -22.58 -42.81
C ARG A 350 17.32 -21.96 -43.62
N GLY A 351 17.35 -20.64 -43.80
CA GLY A 351 16.91 -20.02 -45.07
C GLY A 351 16.24 -18.65 -44.98
N GLY A 352 16.90 -17.62 -45.54
CA GLY A 352 16.26 -16.38 -46.02
C GLY A 352 17.03 -15.06 -45.79
N GLY A 353 17.82 -14.61 -46.77
CA GLY A 353 18.53 -13.31 -46.79
C GLY A 353 17.66 -12.12 -47.25
N MET A 354 17.84 -10.91 -46.69
CA MET A 354 18.60 -9.73 -47.21
C MET A 354 17.72 -8.69 -47.96
N PRO A 355 18.10 -7.39 -48.14
CA PRO A 355 18.42 -6.35 -47.14
C PRO A 355 17.83 -4.95 -47.49
N ALA A 356 17.76 -3.98 -46.54
CA ALA A 356 17.87 -2.53 -46.85
C ALA A 356 17.99 -1.62 -45.61
N ARG A 357 19.02 -0.76 -45.63
CA ARG A 357 19.22 0.60 -45.04
C ARG A 357 18.07 1.19 -44.22
N GLY A 358 18.26 1.88 -43.10
CA GLY A 358 19.44 2.47 -42.47
C GLY A 358 18.93 3.56 -41.51
N GLY A 359 19.25 3.47 -40.23
CA GLY A 359 18.88 4.45 -39.20
C GLY A 359 19.83 4.28 -38.03
N ALA A 360 20.66 5.30 -37.80
CA ALA A 360 21.80 5.26 -36.90
C ALA A 360 21.40 4.87 -35.46
N ARG A 361 22.01 3.79 -34.98
CA ARG A 361 21.92 3.29 -33.61
C ARG A 361 23.01 4.00 -32.80
N GLY A 362 22.61 4.93 -31.93
CA GLY A 362 23.51 5.47 -30.91
C GLY A 362 23.94 4.37 -29.93
N PRO A 363 25.13 4.47 -29.31
CA PRO A 363 25.67 3.39 -28.49
C PRO A 363 24.79 3.15 -27.26
N GLY A 364 24.42 1.88 -27.08
CA GLY A 364 23.55 1.41 -26.01
C GLY A 364 24.16 1.67 -24.65
N GLY A 365 23.38 2.29 -23.77
CA GLY A 365 23.67 2.39 -22.34
C GLY A 365 23.32 1.08 -21.64
N ASP A 366 24.31 0.53 -20.94
CA ASP A 366 24.24 -0.74 -20.23
C ASP A 366 23.17 -0.72 -19.14
N GLY A 367 22.15 -1.56 -19.32
CA GLY A 367 21.06 -1.79 -18.38
C GLY A 367 21.47 -2.56 -17.12
N ARG A 368 22.24 -1.94 -16.23
CA ARG A 368 22.37 -2.39 -14.84
C ARG A 368 21.31 -1.72 -13.97
N MET A 369 20.16 -2.38 -13.89
CA MET A 369 19.03 -2.03 -13.02
C MET A 369 19.48 -2.05 -11.54
N GLY A 370 19.78 -0.86 -11.01
CA GLY A 370 20.27 -0.61 -9.65
C GLY A 370 21.36 0.48 -9.51
N GLY A 371 21.77 1.14 -10.61
CA GLY A 371 23.13 1.67 -10.72
C GLY A 371 23.42 3.17 -10.62
N ALA A 372 22.52 4.11 -10.94
CA ALA A 372 22.93 5.52 -11.12
C ALA A 372 23.15 6.29 -9.80
N SER A 373 22.19 6.23 -8.86
CA SER A 373 22.37 6.90 -7.56
C SER A 373 23.50 6.25 -6.73
N THR A 374 23.70 4.95 -6.88
CA THR A 374 24.78 4.20 -6.22
C THR A 374 26.15 4.52 -6.81
N THR A 375 26.28 4.68 -8.14
CA THR A 375 27.54 5.11 -8.75
C THR A 375 27.87 6.57 -8.45
N VAL A 376 26.88 7.47 -8.45
CA VAL A 376 27.06 8.87 -8.03
C VAL A 376 27.52 8.93 -6.57
N SER A 377 26.88 8.18 -5.67
CA SER A 377 27.28 8.13 -4.26
C SER A 377 28.74 7.69 -4.11
N ALA A 378 29.11 6.58 -4.76
CA ALA A 378 30.47 6.03 -4.68
C ALA A 378 31.52 6.94 -5.34
N TRP A 379 31.13 7.74 -6.34
CA TRP A 379 32.01 8.75 -6.92
C TRP A 379 32.21 9.92 -5.96
N VAL A 380 31.13 10.48 -5.39
CA VAL A 380 31.23 11.58 -4.43
C VAL A 380 32.11 11.19 -3.23
N GLU A 381 31.88 10.00 -2.67
CA GLU A 381 32.65 9.46 -1.53
C GLU A 381 34.16 9.33 -1.82
N ARG A 382 34.55 9.17 -3.09
CA ARG A 382 35.96 9.05 -3.51
C ARG A 382 36.62 10.38 -3.86
N HIS A 383 35.84 11.38 -4.25
CA HIS A 383 36.36 12.62 -4.85
C HIS A 383 36.20 13.85 -3.95
N TYR A 384 35.40 13.80 -2.88
CA TYR A 384 35.12 14.94 -2.01
C TYR A 384 35.33 14.59 -0.53
N SER A 385 35.74 15.59 0.25
CA SER A 385 35.82 15.45 1.71
C SER A 385 34.42 15.44 2.32
N SER A 386 34.18 14.53 3.27
CA SER A 386 32.96 14.56 4.08
C SER A 386 33.15 15.37 5.36
N THR A 387 32.07 15.98 5.80
CA THR A 387 31.93 16.59 7.12
C THR A 387 30.65 16.10 7.77
N THR A 388 30.65 15.95 9.09
CA THR A 388 29.45 15.60 9.82
C THR A 388 28.74 16.88 10.24
N VAL A 389 27.50 17.05 9.79
CA VAL A 389 26.63 18.19 10.13
C VAL A 389 25.44 17.63 10.89
N GLY A 390 25.38 17.90 12.19
CA GLY A 390 24.46 17.21 13.11
C GLY A 390 24.68 15.70 13.08
N SER A 391 23.66 14.94 12.65
CA SER A 391 23.73 13.48 12.54
C SER A 391 23.94 12.97 11.09
N GLN A 392 24.25 13.87 10.15
CA GLN A 392 24.28 13.57 8.72
C GLN A 392 25.68 13.77 8.14
N THR A 393 26.05 12.92 7.18
CA THR A 393 27.31 13.03 6.45
C THR A 393 27.11 13.87 5.20
N VAL A 394 27.81 15.01 5.12
CA VAL A 394 27.67 16.00 4.06
C VAL A 394 28.99 16.16 3.31
N TYR A 395 28.93 16.08 1.99
CA TYR A 395 30.05 16.30 1.07
C TYR A 395 29.87 17.66 0.40
N ASP A 396 30.89 18.51 0.48
CA ASP A 396 30.92 19.81 -0.19
C ASP A 396 31.45 19.64 -1.61
N LEU A 397 30.57 19.74 -2.61
CA LEU A 397 30.91 19.49 -4.01
C LEU A 397 31.68 20.66 -4.64
N THR A 398 31.89 21.76 -3.91
CA THR A 398 32.74 22.88 -4.32
C THR A 398 34.22 22.69 -3.94
N LYS A 399 34.52 21.67 -3.11
CA LYS A 399 35.86 21.41 -2.58
C LYS A 399 36.32 19.98 -2.92
N PRO A 400 36.79 19.73 -4.16
CA PRO A 400 37.35 18.43 -4.52
C PRO A 400 38.57 18.11 -3.67
N LEU A 401 38.77 16.81 -3.39
CA LEU A 401 40.01 16.33 -2.79
C LEU A 401 41.17 16.71 -3.71
N ALA A 402 42.27 17.20 -3.14
CA ALA A 402 43.48 17.46 -3.91
C ALA A 402 43.91 16.16 -4.60
N THR A 403 43.91 16.15 -5.93
CA THR A 403 44.39 15.01 -6.71
C THR A 403 45.87 14.82 -6.40
N THR A 404 46.22 13.77 -5.65
CA THR A 404 47.60 13.28 -5.66
C THR A 404 47.86 12.76 -7.07
N ALA A 405 48.46 13.58 -7.92
CA ALA A 405 49.00 13.14 -9.20
C ALA A 405 50.05 12.06 -8.91
N ALA A 406 49.80 10.84 -9.37
CA ALA A 406 50.79 9.76 -9.42
C ALA A 406 51.26 9.59 -10.86
#